data_AF-A0A370UEJ5-F1
#
_entry.id   AF-A0A370UEJ5-F1
#
_cell.length_a   1.000
_cell.length_b   1.000
_cell.length_c   1.000
_cell.angle_alpha   90.00
_cell.angle_beta   90.00
_cell.angle_gamma   90.00
#
_symmetry.space_group_name_H-M   'P 1'
#
loop_
_entity.id
_entity.type
_entity.pdbx_description
1 polymer ?
#
loop_
_entity_poly.entity_id
_entity_poly.type
_entity_poly.pdbx_seq_one_letter_code
_entity_poly.pdbx_strand_id
1 'polypeptide(L)'
;MAVQHGIWRIGSKPEPLKPVRLETELLLEQQIVQDVSILNENWLLIGRQVYTEFGKYIDLLAIDATGSIIIIELKKHKTPRDVVAQTIDYASWVETLPSEQVSEIYQDFAKKHGHALTSIDTAFQEKFGVKLLEEDINSSHQMVIVAAELDASTERIINYLNDKAGIAVNAVFFTVFQDGGNQYLSRAWMIDPVETEEHAINTKQKGDWNGEFYSSFGAYSNGRNWEDALQHGFISAGGGHWYSKTLFMLKPGDRVWVNIPKTGYVGVAEVTHHAVVADEYINEGMNLKGSYNFAKVVGEDDAEYFVAVRWIKSVAETDAVNEVGLFGNQNSVARPRASKWDYTVKRLKEVWKL
;
A
#
# COMPACT_ATOMS: atom_id res chain seq x y z
N MET A 1 -14.91 -8.64 -15.35
CA MET A 1 -14.29 -9.48 -16.42
C MET A 1 -13.14 -10.17 -15.73
N ALA A 2 -13.23 -11.47 -15.45
CA ALA A 2 -12.20 -12.15 -14.65
C ALA A 2 -10.86 -12.09 -15.39
N VAL A 3 -9.84 -11.52 -14.75
CA VAL A 3 -8.46 -11.53 -15.25
C VAL A 3 -8.01 -12.99 -15.32
N GLN A 4 -7.69 -13.49 -16.51
CA GLN A 4 -7.15 -14.83 -16.70
C GLN A 4 -5.66 -14.75 -17.04
N HIS A 5 -4.83 -15.36 -16.22
CA HIS A 5 -3.39 -15.47 -16.47
C HIS A 5 -3.05 -16.84 -17.07
N GLY A 6 -2.11 -16.84 -18.02
CA GLY A 6 -1.48 -18.05 -18.53
C GLY A 6 0.00 -18.04 -18.17
N ILE A 7 0.56 -19.21 -17.89
CA ILE A 7 2.01 -19.40 -17.70
C ILE A 7 2.51 -20.33 -18.80
N TRP A 8 3.65 -20.00 -19.39
CA TRP A 8 4.35 -20.85 -20.36
C TRP A 8 5.71 -21.24 -19.81
N ARG A 9 6.06 -22.52 -19.94
CA ARG A 9 7.46 -22.94 -19.84
C ARG A 9 8.19 -22.52 -21.11
N ILE A 10 9.23 -21.73 -20.96
CA ILE A 10 10.09 -21.31 -22.07
C ILE A 10 11.23 -22.32 -22.24
N GLY A 11 11.37 -22.84 -23.46
CA GLY A 11 12.41 -23.76 -23.89
C GLY A 11 12.64 -23.64 -25.39
N SER A 12 13.02 -24.72 -26.07
CA SER A 12 13.12 -24.72 -27.54
C SER A 12 11.77 -24.49 -28.23
N LYS A 13 10.67 -24.87 -27.58
CA LYS A 13 9.29 -24.54 -27.95
C LYS A 13 8.55 -24.09 -26.70
N PRO A 14 7.89 -22.92 -26.69
CA PRO A 14 7.05 -22.50 -25.58
C PRO A 14 5.88 -23.46 -25.36
N GLU A 15 5.67 -23.89 -24.11
CA GLU A 15 4.61 -24.83 -23.75
C GLU A 15 3.72 -24.23 -22.64
N PRO A 16 2.39 -24.10 -22.87
CA PRO A 16 1.49 -23.59 -21.84
C PRO A 16 1.37 -24.59 -20.70
N LEU A 17 1.50 -24.11 -19.47
CA LEU A 17 1.24 -24.90 -18.28
C LEU A 17 -0.27 -25.08 -18.10
N LYS A 18 -0.67 -26.26 -17.60
CA LYS A 18 -2.07 -26.55 -17.34
C LYS A 18 -2.47 -26.01 -15.97
N PRO A 19 -3.56 -25.24 -15.88
CA PRO A 19 -4.11 -24.86 -14.59
C PRO A 19 -4.67 -26.11 -13.89
N VAL A 20 -4.41 -26.20 -12.58
CA VAL A 20 -4.89 -27.26 -11.70
C VAL A 20 -5.67 -26.62 -10.55
N ARG A 21 -6.67 -27.34 -10.06
CA ARG A 21 -7.40 -26.92 -8.86
C ARG A 21 -6.62 -27.34 -7.63
N LEU A 22 -6.46 -26.43 -6.67
CA LEU A 22 -5.99 -26.77 -5.34
C LEU A 22 -6.95 -27.76 -4.69
N GLU A 23 -6.40 -28.71 -3.92
CA GLU A 23 -7.22 -29.73 -3.25
C GLU A 23 -8.02 -29.13 -2.09
N THR A 24 -7.43 -28.20 -1.33
CA THR A 24 -8.06 -27.59 -0.13
C THR A 24 -7.70 -26.10 0.01
N GLU A 25 -8.58 -25.33 0.66
CA GLU A 25 -8.29 -23.96 1.11
C GLU A 25 -7.14 -23.94 2.10
N LEU A 26 -7.06 -24.98 2.94
CA LEU A 26 -6.02 -25.15 3.94
C LEU A 26 -4.60 -25.12 3.34
N LEU A 27 -4.39 -25.71 2.16
CA LEU A 27 -3.07 -25.68 1.51
C LEU A 27 -2.69 -24.25 1.11
N LEU A 28 -3.62 -23.49 0.52
CA LEU A 28 -3.39 -22.10 0.14
C LEU A 28 -3.14 -21.23 1.38
N GLU A 29 -3.97 -21.38 2.41
CA GLU A 29 -3.81 -20.70 3.69
C GLU A 29 -2.43 -20.98 4.29
N GLN A 30 -1.98 -22.25 4.30
CA GLN A 30 -0.67 -22.62 4.80
C GLN A 30 0.47 -21.95 4.03
N GLN A 31 0.38 -21.87 2.69
CA GLN A 31 1.40 -21.18 1.90
C GLN A 31 1.43 -19.68 2.22
N ILE A 32 0.26 -19.02 2.32
CA ILE A 32 0.18 -17.59 2.67
C ILE A 32 0.69 -17.33 4.09
N VAL A 33 0.45 -18.24 5.03
CA VAL A 33 0.99 -18.12 6.41
C VAL A 33 2.51 -18.23 6.43
N GLN A 34 3.10 -19.06 5.56
CA GLN A 34 4.56 -19.14 5.42
C GLN A 34 5.13 -17.88 4.78
N ASP A 35 4.43 -17.33 3.79
CA ASP A 35 4.85 -16.11 3.11
C ASP A 35 3.65 -15.26 2.64
N VAL A 36 3.35 -14.21 3.41
CA VAL A 36 2.24 -13.30 3.11
C VAL A 36 2.48 -12.47 1.85
N SER A 37 3.72 -12.40 1.35
CA SER A 37 4.04 -11.71 0.08
C SER A 37 3.35 -12.33 -1.13
N ILE A 38 2.90 -13.59 -1.01
CA ILE A 38 1.98 -14.24 -1.95
C ILE A 38 0.77 -13.33 -2.22
N LEU A 39 0.23 -12.67 -1.20
CA LEU A 39 -0.86 -11.70 -1.34
C LEU A 39 -0.31 -10.29 -1.55
N ASN A 40 0.48 -9.78 -0.60
CA ASN A 40 1.07 -8.45 -0.64
C ASN A 40 2.33 -8.43 0.24
N GLU A 41 3.45 -8.02 -0.35
CA GLU A 41 4.73 -7.91 0.35
C GLU A 41 4.70 -6.89 1.50
N ASN A 42 3.77 -5.93 1.44
CA ASN A 42 3.67 -4.81 2.38
C ASN A 42 2.77 -5.12 3.58
N TRP A 43 2.46 -6.39 3.81
CA TRP A 43 1.68 -6.83 4.96
C TRP A 43 2.53 -7.61 5.96
N LEU A 44 2.18 -7.45 7.23
CA LEU A 44 2.62 -8.29 8.32
C LEU A 44 1.44 -9.15 8.75
N LEU A 45 1.56 -10.48 8.64
CA LEU A 45 0.52 -11.38 9.13
C LEU A 45 0.52 -11.37 10.66
N ILE A 46 -0.64 -11.12 11.27
CA ILE A 46 -0.80 -11.02 12.72
C ILE A 46 -1.71 -12.08 13.33
N GLY A 47 -2.51 -12.77 12.52
CA GLY A 47 -3.46 -13.75 13.04
C GLY A 47 -3.86 -14.78 12.00
N ARG A 48 -4.22 -15.96 12.48
CA ARG A 48 -4.73 -17.07 11.68
C ARG A 48 -5.85 -17.77 12.42
N GLN A 49 -6.98 -17.98 11.75
CA GLN A 49 -8.18 -18.59 12.31
C GLN A 49 -8.56 -17.87 13.62
N VAL A 50 -8.74 -16.55 13.51
CA VAL A 50 -8.99 -15.66 14.65
C VAL A 50 -10.47 -15.71 15.00
N TYR A 51 -10.78 -16.13 16.22
CA TYR A 51 -12.15 -16.23 16.69
C TYR A 51 -12.74 -14.85 16.97
N THR A 52 -13.93 -14.61 16.43
CA THR A 52 -14.70 -13.38 16.65
C THR A 52 -15.75 -13.61 17.73
N GLU A 53 -16.15 -12.55 18.43
CA GLU A 53 -17.22 -12.62 19.44
C GLU A 53 -18.58 -13.04 18.86
N PHE A 54 -18.75 -12.94 17.53
CA PHE A 54 -19.93 -13.38 16.79
C PHE A 54 -19.94 -14.88 16.45
N GLY A 55 -18.97 -15.66 16.95
CA GLY A 55 -18.98 -17.12 16.84
C GLY A 55 -18.43 -17.68 15.54
N LYS A 56 -17.66 -16.89 14.79
CA LYS A 56 -17.02 -17.27 13.53
C LYS A 56 -15.51 -17.00 13.57
N TYR A 57 -14.78 -17.58 12.62
CA TYR A 57 -13.34 -17.43 12.50
C TYR A 57 -12.99 -16.61 11.25
N ILE A 58 -12.13 -15.61 11.41
CA ILE A 58 -11.46 -14.93 10.30
C ILE A 58 -10.28 -15.81 9.88
N ASP A 59 -10.17 -16.15 8.59
CA ASP A 59 -9.11 -17.05 8.12
C ASP A 59 -7.73 -16.48 8.42
N LEU A 60 -7.47 -15.23 8.03
CA LEU A 60 -6.20 -14.54 8.28
C LEU A 60 -6.44 -13.06 8.61
N LEU A 61 -5.63 -12.53 9.53
CA LEU A 61 -5.53 -11.10 9.83
C LEU A 61 -4.10 -10.62 9.56
N ALA A 62 -3.96 -9.49 8.91
CA ALA A 62 -2.70 -8.80 8.72
C ALA A 62 -2.78 -7.33 9.12
N ILE A 63 -1.63 -6.68 9.19
CA ILE A 63 -1.49 -5.23 9.40
C ILE A 63 -0.54 -4.66 8.34
N ASP A 64 -0.81 -3.47 7.81
CA ASP A 64 0.09 -2.74 6.92
C ASP A 64 0.92 -1.68 7.67
N ALA A 65 1.84 -1.03 6.97
CA ALA A 65 2.71 0.00 7.53
C ALA A 65 1.97 1.23 8.09
N THR A 66 0.69 1.44 7.73
CA THR A 66 -0.14 2.54 8.27
C THR A 66 -0.87 2.16 9.56
N GLY A 67 -0.79 0.89 9.96
CA GLY A 67 -1.54 0.35 11.08
C GLY A 67 -2.96 -0.10 10.71
N SER A 68 -3.30 -0.13 9.40
CA SER A 68 -4.60 -0.64 8.95
C SER A 68 -4.67 -2.15 9.09
N ILE A 69 -5.79 -2.68 9.59
CA ILE A 69 -6.02 -4.12 9.72
C ILE A 69 -6.60 -4.69 8.42
N ILE A 70 -6.01 -5.75 7.89
CA ILE A 70 -6.46 -6.43 6.69
C ILE A 70 -7.13 -7.74 7.09
N ILE A 71 -8.42 -7.84 6.77
CA ILE A 71 -9.26 -9.01 6.97
C ILE A 71 -9.21 -9.83 5.71
N ILE A 72 -8.65 -11.04 5.78
CA ILE A 72 -8.43 -11.88 4.60
C ILE A 72 -9.30 -13.12 4.75
N GLU A 73 -10.21 -13.31 3.80
CA GLU A 73 -11.11 -14.47 3.72
C GLU A 73 -10.76 -15.32 2.49
N LEU A 74 -10.53 -16.61 2.68
CA LEU A 74 -10.13 -17.53 1.62
C LEU A 74 -11.33 -18.33 1.13
N LYS A 75 -11.38 -18.54 -0.20
CA LYS A 75 -12.39 -19.35 -0.88
C LYS A 75 -11.78 -20.15 -2.03
N LYS A 76 -12.02 -21.46 -2.04
CA LYS A 76 -11.50 -22.38 -3.06
C LYS A 76 -12.14 -22.20 -4.43
N HIS A 77 -13.41 -21.83 -4.44
CA HIS A 77 -14.30 -21.93 -5.59
C HIS A 77 -15.03 -20.63 -5.83
N LYS A 78 -15.80 -20.61 -6.93
CA LYS A 78 -16.73 -19.54 -7.26
C LYS A 78 -17.48 -19.09 -6.02
N THR A 79 -17.17 -17.87 -5.63
CA THR A 79 -17.61 -17.40 -4.34
C THR A 79 -19.04 -16.87 -4.44
N PRO A 80 -19.99 -17.41 -3.65
CA PRO A 80 -21.33 -16.85 -3.60
C PRO A 80 -21.29 -15.46 -2.93
N ARG A 81 -22.28 -14.63 -3.25
CA ARG A 81 -22.52 -13.29 -2.64
C ARG A 81 -22.32 -13.23 -1.12
N ASP A 82 -22.50 -14.35 -0.43
CA ASP A 82 -22.45 -14.47 1.03
C ASP A 82 -21.05 -14.22 1.59
N VAL A 83 -19.98 -14.36 0.79
CA VAL A 83 -18.62 -14.03 1.24
C VAL A 83 -18.49 -12.56 1.60
N VAL A 84 -19.09 -11.67 0.82
CA VAL A 84 -18.97 -10.23 1.08
C VAL A 84 -19.70 -9.88 2.37
N ALA A 85 -20.87 -10.50 2.59
CA ALA A 85 -21.60 -10.37 3.84
C ALA A 85 -20.78 -10.89 5.04
N GLN A 86 -20.08 -12.01 4.87
CA GLN A 86 -19.20 -12.56 5.89
C GLN A 86 -18.00 -11.64 6.18
N THR A 87 -17.35 -11.09 5.15
CA THR A 87 -16.22 -10.17 5.37
C THR A 87 -16.67 -8.86 6.00
N ILE A 88 -17.87 -8.36 5.68
CA ILE A 88 -18.48 -7.19 6.35
C ILE A 88 -18.80 -7.49 7.82
N ASP A 89 -19.32 -8.68 8.13
CA ASP A 89 -19.55 -9.15 9.51
C ASP A 89 -18.24 -9.08 10.32
N TYR A 90 -17.14 -9.57 9.74
CA TYR A 90 -15.81 -9.48 10.34
C TYR A 90 -15.29 -8.05 10.46
N ALA A 91 -15.50 -7.22 9.45
CA ALA A 91 -15.12 -5.81 9.49
C ALA A 91 -15.81 -5.06 10.62
N SER A 92 -17.08 -5.38 10.89
CA SER A 92 -17.81 -4.80 12.02
C SER A 92 -17.21 -5.15 13.38
N TRP A 93 -16.67 -6.36 13.54
CA TRP A 93 -15.95 -6.76 14.75
C TRP A 93 -14.59 -6.05 14.84
N VAL A 94 -13.81 -6.11 13.76
CA VAL A 94 -12.48 -5.49 13.67
C VAL A 94 -12.54 -3.99 13.92
N GLU A 95 -13.57 -3.28 13.44
CA GLU A 95 -13.74 -1.84 13.69
C GLU A 95 -13.74 -1.48 15.19
N THR A 96 -14.21 -2.40 16.04
CA THR A 96 -14.28 -2.22 17.49
C THR A 96 -13.10 -2.83 18.26
N LEU A 97 -12.15 -3.44 17.55
CA LEU A 97 -11.05 -4.19 18.14
C LEU A 97 -9.99 -3.25 18.76
N PRO A 98 -9.77 -3.30 20.09
CA PRO A 98 -8.82 -2.42 20.74
C PRO A 98 -7.36 -2.87 20.50
N SER A 99 -6.40 -1.94 20.64
CA SER A 99 -4.97 -2.16 20.38
C SER A 99 -4.37 -3.29 21.23
N GLU A 100 -4.84 -3.45 22.47
CA GLU A 100 -4.41 -4.53 23.36
C GLU A 100 -4.83 -5.90 22.82
N GLN A 101 -6.06 -6.03 22.30
CA GLN A 101 -6.52 -7.28 21.71
C GLN A 101 -5.78 -7.60 20.40
N VAL A 102 -5.46 -6.60 19.57
CA VAL A 102 -4.61 -6.79 18.38
C VAL A 102 -3.24 -7.36 18.78
N SER A 103 -2.67 -6.83 19.87
CA SER A 103 -1.39 -7.29 20.41
C SER A 103 -1.47 -8.72 20.96
N GLU A 104 -2.57 -9.08 21.62
CA GLU A 104 -2.84 -10.44 22.10
C GLU A 104 -2.97 -11.43 20.94
N ILE A 105 -3.73 -11.08 19.89
CA ILE A 105 -3.89 -11.89 18.67
C ILE A 105 -2.52 -12.18 18.05
N TYR A 106 -1.67 -11.15 17.88
CA TYR A 106 -0.31 -11.34 17.37
C TYR A 106 0.53 -12.23 18.27
N GLN A 107 0.48 -12.00 19.59
CA GLN A 107 1.29 -12.76 20.52
C GLN A 107 0.93 -14.26 20.49
N ASP A 108 -0.35 -14.60 20.44
CA ASP A 108 -0.81 -15.98 20.35
C ASP A 108 -0.47 -16.61 19.00
N PHE A 109 -0.62 -15.85 17.91
CA PHE A 109 -0.19 -16.26 16.58
C PHE A 109 1.32 -16.56 16.53
N ALA A 110 2.14 -15.66 17.05
CA ALA A 110 3.59 -15.76 17.09
C ALA A 110 4.06 -16.98 17.89
N LYS A 111 3.48 -17.21 19.07
CA LYS A 111 3.75 -18.39 19.91
C LYS A 111 3.38 -19.69 19.20
N LYS A 112 2.18 -19.75 18.61
CA LYS A 112 1.65 -20.96 17.97
C LYS A 112 2.47 -21.38 16.74
N HIS A 113 3.05 -20.41 16.02
CA HIS A 113 3.84 -20.67 14.81
C HIS A 113 5.36 -20.57 15.04
N GLY A 114 5.81 -20.37 16.29
CA GLY A 114 7.23 -20.38 16.64
C GLY A 114 8.02 -19.19 16.13
N HIS A 115 7.38 -18.02 15.95
CA HIS A 115 8.09 -16.80 15.56
C HIS A 115 9.02 -16.33 16.68
N ALA A 116 10.21 -15.86 16.30
CA ALA A 116 11.20 -15.34 17.24
C ALA A 116 10.74 -14.03 17.91
N LEU A 117 10.05 -13.17 17.15
CA LEU A 117 9.51 -11.89 17.62
C LEU A 117 8.07 -12.09 18.12
N THR A 118 7.87 -12.03 19.43
CA THR A 118 6.56 -12.28 20.07
C THR A 118 5.78 -11.02 20.41
N SER A 119 6.37 -9.84 20.24
CA SER A 119 5.68 -8.54 20.36
C SER A 119 5.42 -7.98 18.96
N ILE A 120 4.21 -7.44 18.76
CA ILE A 120 3.81 -6.86 17.47
C ILE A 120 4.67 -5.64 17.14
N ASP A 121 5.05 -4.84 18.13
CA ASP A 121 5.87 -3.63 17.95
C ASP A 121 7.24 -3.95 17.35
N THR A 122 7.88 -5.01 17.85
CA THR A 122 9.20 -5.45 17.35
C THR A 122 9.10 -6.04 15.95
N ALA A 123 8.08 -6.87 15.68
CA ALA A 123 7.83 -7.44 14.36
C ALA A 123 7.46 -6.37 13.32
N PHE A 124 6.68 -5.37 13.71
CA PHE A 124 6.30 -4.24 12.87
C PHE A 124 7.52 -3.37 12.52
N GLN A 125 8.34 -3.04 13.52
CA GLN A 125 9.58 -2.27 13.32
C GLN A 125 10.58 -3.01 12.42
N GLU A 126 10.70 -4.34 12.55
CA GLU A 126 11.55 -5.17 11.69
C GLU A 126 11.00 -5.19 10.25
N LYS A 127 9.68 -5.35 10.09
CA LYS A 127 9.03 -5.46 8.78
C LYS A 127 9.02 -4.14 8.00
N PHE A 128 8.74 -3.04 8.68
CA PHE A 128 8.45 -1.74 8.04
C PHE A 128 9.51 -0.68 8.29
N GLY A 129 10.48 -0.92 9.19
CA GLY A 129 11.52 0.06 9.53
C GLY A 129 11.01 1.26 10.34
N VAL A 130 9.74 1.25 10.75
CA VAL A 130 9.10 2.33 11.52
C VAL A 130 8.47 1.81 12.81
N LYS A 131 8.40 2.66 13.84
CA LYS A 131 7.84 2.28 15.14
C LYS A 131 6.32 2.29 15.05
N LEU A 132 5.69 1.21 15.51
CA LEU A 132 4.24 1.16 15.69
C LEU A 132 3.83 2.05 16.87
N LEU A 133 2.95 3.03 16.61
CA LEU A 133 2.32 3.82 17.66
C LEU A 133 0.94 3.24 17.96
N GLU A 134 0.56 3.26 19.23
CA GLU A 134 -0.72 2.70 19.68
C GLU A 134 -1.93 3.34 18.98
N GLU A 135 -1.87 4.66 18.74
CA GLU A 135 -2.91 5.43 18.05
C GLU A 135 -3.05 5.08 16.55
N ASP A 136 -2.02 4.48 15.95
CA ASP A 136 -2.04 4.07 14.54
C ASP A 136 -2.65 2.67 14.37
N ILE A 137 -2.63 1.83 15.42
CA ILE A 137 -3.18 0.47 15.37
C ILE A 137 -4.69 0.51 15.14
N ASN A 138 -5.14 -0.22 14.12
CA ASN A 138 -6.55 -0.30 13.75
C ASN A 138 -7.14 1.09 13.42
N SER A 139 -6.29 1.99 12.92
CA SER A 139 -6.69 3.31 12.42
C SER A 139 -7.55 3.22 11.16
N SER A 140 -7.54 2.11 10.44
CA SER A 140 -8.50 1.74 9.39
C SER A 140 -8.51 0.22 9.19
N HIS A 141 -9.42 -0.30 8.36
CA HIS A 141 -9.42 -1.70 7.98
C HIS A 141 -9.74 -1.90 6.49
N GLN A 142 -9.30 -3.03 5.96
CA GLN A 142 -9.53 -3.50 4.60
C GLN A 142 -10.09 -4.92 4.62
N MET A 143 -10.92 -5.24 3.63
CA MET A 143 -11.46 -6.56 3.42
C MET A 143 -10.89 -7.14 2.13
N VAL A 144 -10.30 -8.33 2.19
CA VAL A 144 -9.67 -8.96 1.03
C VAL A 144 -10.19 -10.38 0.88
N ILE A 145 -10.81 -10.65 -0.26
CA ILE A 145 -11.35 -11.96 -0.60
C ILE A 145 -10.36 -12.67 -1.53
N VAL A 146 -9.80 -13.79 -1.09
CA VAL A 146 -8.84 -14.58 -1.88
C VAL A 146 -9.58 -15.76 -2.49
N ALA A 147 -9.76 -15.76 -3.81
CA ALA A 147 -10.57 -16.75 -4.50
C ALA A 147 -9.96 -17.24 -5.82
N ALA A 148 -10.32 -18.44 -6.27
CA ALA A 148 -9.94 -18.89 -7.62
C ALA A 148 -10.72 -18.14 -8.71
N GLU A 149 -11.99 -17.82 -8.42
CA GLU A 149 -12.89 -17.09 -9.31
C GLU A 149 -14.02 -16.44 -8.50
N LEU A 150 -14.56 -15.33 -9.01
CA LEU A 150 -15.73 -14.65 -8.43
C LEU A 150 -16.93 -14.73 -9.38
N ASP A 151 -18.13 -14.69 -8.81
CA ASP A 151 -19.34 -14.50 -9.60
C ASP A 151 -19.56 -13.03 -9.98
N ALA A 152 -20.27 -12.77 -11.07
CA ALA A 152 -20.50 -11.41 -11.56
C ALA A 152 -21.26 -10.54 -10.55
N SER A 153 -22.08 -11.15 -9.67
CA SER A 153 -22.74 -10.42 -8.59
C SER A 153 -21.76 -9.91 -7.54
N THR A 154 -20.78 -10.72 -7.17
CA THR A 154 -19.75 -10.41 -6.18
C THR A 154 -18.81 -9.35 -6.72
N GLU A 155 -18.35 -9.47 -7.97
CA GLU A 155 -17.59 -8.39 -8.64
C GLU A 155 -18.36 -7.06 -8.60
N ARG A 156 -19.66 -7.08 -8.95
CA ARG A 156 -20.49 -5.87 -8.93
C ARG A 156 -20.64 -5.27 -7.53
N ILE A 157 -20.78 -6.11 -6.50
CA ILE A 157 -20.90 -5.65 -5.11
C ILE A 157 -19.59 -5.02 -4.65
N ILE A 158 -18.44 -5.66 -4.90
CA ILE A 158 -17.10 -5.13 -4.56
C ILE A 158 -16.90 -3.75 -5.19
N ASN A 159 -17.17 -3.61 -6.49
CA ASN A 159 -17.05 -2.31 -7.17
C ASN A 159 -17.98 -1.25 -6.56
N TYR A 160 -19.23 -1.59 -6.27
CA TYR A 160 -20.16 -0.65 -5.64
C TYR A 160 -19.67 -0.18 -4.26
N LEU A 161 -19.15 -1.11 -3.44
CA LEU A 161 -18.66 -0.81 -2.10
C LEU A 161 -17.46 0.14 -2.13
N ASN A 162 -16.51 -0.05 -3.06
CA ASN A 162 -15.39 0.88 -3.21
C ASN A 162 -15.85 2.21 -3.81
N ASP A 163 -16.46 2.18 -5.00
CA ASP A 163 -16.72 3.37 -5.81
C ASP A 163 -17.78 4.30 -5.20
N LYS A 164 -18.77 3.72 -4.48
CA LYS A 164 -19.96 4.45 -4.00
C LYS A 164 -20.05 4.54 -2.50
N ALA A 165 -19.62 3.50 -1.77
CA ALA A 165 -19.71 3.49 -0.31
C ALA A 165 -18.40 3.86 0.39
N GLY A 166 -17.27 3.91 -0.33
CA GLY A 166 -15.96 4.16 0.28
C GLY A 166 -15.56 3.06 1.27
N ILE A 167 -16.04 1.84 1.06
CA ILE A 167 -15.73 0.66 1.87
C ILE A 167 -14.61 -0.09 1.15
N ALA A 168 -13.46 -0.21 1.81
CA ALA A 168 -12.27 -0.85 1.25
C ALA A 168 -12.41 -2.37 1.22
N VAL A 169 -12.89 -2.88 0.09
CA VAL A 169 -13.02 -4.32 -0.16
C VAL A 169 -12.36 -4.67 -1.49
N ASN A 170 -11.54 -5.71 -1.54
CA ASN A 170 -10.90 -6.11 -2.78
C ASN A 170 -10.86 -7.63 -2.89
N ALA A 171 -10.48 -8.13 -4.05
CA ALA A 171 -10.32 -9.54 -4.30
C ALA A 171 -8.98 -9.85 -4.96
N VAL A 172 -8.38 -10.97 -4.53
CA VAL A 172 -7.21 -11.58 -5.15
C VAL A 172 -7.65 -12.87 -5.82
N PHE A 173 -7.47 -12.93 -7.13
CA PHE A 173 -7.64 -14.15 -7.91
C PHE A 173 -6.35 -14.96 -7.89
N PHE A 174 -6.43 -16.26 -7.61
CA PHE A 174 -5.29 -17.16 -7.74
C PHE A 174 -5.53 -18.25 -8.77
N THR A 175 -4.46 -18.71 -9.40
CA THR A 175 -4.46 -19.89 -10.28
C THR A 175 -3.19 -20.69 -10.03
N VAL A 176 -3.35 -22.00 -9.84
CA VAL A 176 -2.22 -22.92 -9.69
C VAL A 176 -1.95 -23.63 -11.00
N PHE A 177 -0.69 -23.74 -11.38
CA PHE A 177 -0.21 -24.43 -12.57
C PHE A 177 0.70 -25.58 -12.17
N GLN A 178 0.73 -26.64 -12.97
CA GLN A 178 1.60 -27.80 -12.72
C GLN A 178 2.58 -28.03 -13.88
N ASP A 179 3.85 -28.27 -13.56
CA ASP A 179 4.87 -28.72 -14.51
C ASP A 179 5.81 -29.75 -13.88
N GLY A 180 5.96 -30.93 -14.48
CA GLY A 180 6.98 -31.91 -14.08
C GLY A 180 6.95 -32.33 -12.60
N GLY A 181 5.79 -32.21 -11.92
CA GLY A 181 5.63 -32.46 -10.48
C GLY A 181 5.71 -31.22 -9.60
N ASN A 182 6.21 -30.09 -10.12
CA ASN A 182 6.21 -28.79 -9.44
C ASN A 182 4.85 -28.10 -9.61
N GLN A 183 4.52 -27.25 -8.63
CA GLN A 183 3.35 -26.37 -8.67
C GLN A 183 3.79 -24.91 -8.64
N TYR A 184 3.09 -24.06 -9.39
CA TYR A 184 3.33 -22.63 -9.50
C TYR A 184 2.05 -21.88 -9.18
N LEU A 185 2.13 -20.82 -8.39
CA LEU A 185 1.00 -19.97 -8.05
C LEU A 185 1.11 -18.65 -8.82
N SER A 186 0.03 -18.28 -9.52
CA SER A 186 -0.15 -16.94 -10.09
C SER A 186 -1.27 -16.25 -9.34
N ARG A 187 -1.14 -14.92 -9.15
CA ARG A 187 -2.20 -14.08 -8.62
C ARG A 187 -2.52 -12.88 -9.52
N ALA A 188 -3.73 -12.35 -9.38
CA ALA A 188 -4.19 -11.10 -9.98
C ALA A 188 -5.10 -10.36 -9.00
N TRP A 189 -4.93 -9.05 -8.86
CA TRP A 189 -5.85 -8.23 -8.09
C TRP A 189 -7.06 -7.82 -8.95
N MET A 190 -8.24 -7.71 -8.33
CA MET A 190 -9.44 -7.22 -8.99
C MET A 190 -9.40 -5.70 -9.18
N ILE A 191 -9.04 -4.98 -8.10
CA ILE A 191 -8.79 -3.54 -8.05
C ILE A 191 -7.32 -3.37 -7.65
N ASP A 192 -6.61 -2.36 -8.14
CA ASP A 192 -5.24 -2.12 -7.69
C ASP A 192 -5.21 -2.02 -6.14
N PRO A 193 -4.37 -2.79 -5.43
CA PRO A 193 -4.33 -2.76 -3.97
C PRO A 193 -4.03 -1.35 -3.43
N VAL A 194 -3.31 -0.50 -4.16
CA VAL A 194 -3.04 0.89 -3.76
C VAL A 194 -4.33 1.70 -3.68
N GLU A 195 -5.23 1.54 -4.64
CA GLU A 195 -6.54 2.23 -4.62
C GLU A 195 -7.36 1.80 -3.39
N THR A 196 -7.31 0.51 -3.04
CA THR A 196 -8.04 -0.02 -1.87
C THR A 196 -7.44 0.47 -0.55
N GLU A 197 -6.12 0.50 -0.44
CA GLU A 197 -5.39 1.06 0.71
C GLU A 197 -5.76 2.54 0.92
N GLU A 198 -5.80 3.33 -0.16
CA GLU A 198 -6.25 4.71 -0.10
C GLU A 198 -7.69 4.85 0.36
N HIS A 199 -8.59 3.99 -0.12
CA HIS A 199 -9.98 4.01 0.32
C HIS A 199 -10.06 3.80 1.83
N ALA A 200 -9.37 2.80 2.38
CA ALA A 200 -9.40 2.48 3.81
C ALA A 200 -8.93 3.65 4.68
N ILE A 201 -7.81 4.28 4.33
CA ILE A 201 -7.25 5.42 5.06
C ILE A 201 -8.20 6.62 4.99
N ASN A 202 -8.85 6.84 3.84
CA ASN A 202 -9.77 7.95 3.64
C ASN A 202 -11.15 7.75 4.30
N THR A 203 -11.61 6.52 4.54
CA THR A 203 -12.94 6.26 5.14
C THR A 203 -13.07 6.87 6.54
N LYS A 204 -11.99 6.91 7.34
CA LYS A 204 -11.99 7.61 8.64
C LYS A 204 -11.80 9.13 8.52
N GLN A 205 -11.20 9.62 7.43
CA GLN A 205 -10.97 11.04 7.18
C GLN A 205 -12.18 11.66 6.43
N LYS A 206 -13.20 12.09 7.19
CA LYS A 206 -14.37 12.79 6.62
C LYS A 206 -13.95 14.10 5.93
N GLY A 207 -14.18 14.18 4.61
CA GLY A 207 -14.07 15.39 3.80
C GLY A 207 -14.07 15.11 2.29
N ASP A 208 -14.37 16.14 1.50
CA ASP A 208 -14.20 16.09 0.05
C ASP A 208 -12.74 16.35 -0.32
N TRP A 209 -12.20 15.64 -1.31
CA TRP A 209 -10.86 15.93 -1.78
C TRP A 209 -10.81 17.28 -2.51
N ASN A 210 -9.91 18.16 -2.10
CA ASN A 210 -9.78 19.50 -2.65
C ASN A 210 -9.00 19.60 -3.98
N GLY A 211 -8.61 18.47 -4.57
CA GLY A 211 -7.88 18.43 -5.84
C GLY A 211 -6.36 18.57 -5.72
N GLU A 212 -5.82 18.63 -4.50
CA GLU A 212 -4.40 18.87 -4.23
C GLU A 212 -3.77 17.62 -3.58
N PHE A 213 -2.58 17.24 -4.03
CA PHE A 213 -1.82 16.10 -3.50
C PHE A 213 -0.81 16.53 -2.44
N TYR A 214 -0.52 15.62 -1.51
CA TYR A 214 0.60 15.72 -0.58
C TYR A 214 1.76 14.85 -1.08
N SER A 215 3.00 15.30 -0.88
CA SER A 215 4.19 14.48 -1.05
C SER A 215 5.15 14.62 0.14
N SER A 216 5.60 13.47 0.65
CA SER A 216 6.65 13.34 1.65
C SER A 216 8.00 13.13 0.97
N PHE A 217 8.83 14.18 0.92
CA PHE A 217 10.15 14.13 0.32
C PHE A 217 11.18 13.74 1.37
N GLY A 218 11.51 12.44 1.43
CA GLY A 218 12.47 11.92 2.40
C GLY A 218 13.91 12.32 2.07
N ALA A 219 14.30 13.56 2.34
CA ALA A 219 15.68 14.02 2.21
C ALA A 219 16.52 13.48 3.38
N TYR A 220 17.73 12.99 3.10
CA TYR A 220 18.66 12.52 4.12
C TYR A 220 20.12 12.63 3.66
N SER A 221 21.05 12.59 4.62
CA SER A 221 22.48 12.70 4.36
C SER A 221 22.96 11.58 3.42
N ASN A 222 23.69 11.94 2.37
CA ASN A 222 24.20 11.04 1.32
C ASN A 222 23.14 10.28 0.51
N GLY A 223 21.89 10.74 0.50
CA GLY A 223 20.81 10.15 -0.29
C GLY A 223 20.07 11.20 -1.11
N ARG A 224 18.75 11.11 -1.10
CA ARG A 224 17.86 12.07 -1.78
C ARG A 224 18.11 13.49 -1.30
N ASN A 225 18.41 14.39 -2.23
CA ASN A 225 18.79 15.78 -1.93
C ASN A 225 17.74 16.77 -2.42
N TRP A 226 17.39 17.76 -1.59
CA TRP A 226 16.37 18.76 -1.92
C TRP A 226 16.87 19.78 -2.95
N GLU A 227 18.14 20.19 -2.90
CA GLU A 227 18.68 21.15 -3.87
C GLU A 227 18.71 20.57 -5.28
N ASP A 228 18.96 19.26 -5.41
CA ASP A 228 18.83 18.55 -6.69
C ASP A 228 17.39 18.61 -7.21
N ALA A 229 16.40 18.36 -6.35
CA ALA A 229 14.97 18.42 -6.70
C ALA A 229 14.55 19.82 -7.15
N LEU A 230 15.09 20.87 -6.53
CA LEU A 230 14.89 22.26 -6.95
C LEU A 230 15.53 22.54 -8.31
N GLN A 231 16.78 22.14 -8.49
CA GLN A 231 17.58 22.44 -9.67
C GLN A 231 17.06 21.71 -10.92
N HIS A 232 16.70 20.44 -10.77
CA HIS A 232 16.33 19.55 -11.88
C HIS A 232 14.82 19.27 -11.98
N GLY A 233 14.02 19.85 -11.09
CA GLY A 233 12.56 19.83 -11.17
C GLY A 233 11.93 18.46 -11.00
N PHE A 234 12.10 17.84 -9.83
CA PHE A 234 11.47 16.55 -9.53
C PHE A 234 11.01 16.42 -8.08
N ILE A 235 10.14 15.44 -7.85
CA ILE A 235 10.01 14.76 -6.56
C ILE A 235 10.35 13.28 -6.78
N SER A 236 10.85 12.60 -5.75
CA SER A 236 11.24 11.20 -5.89
C SER A 236 10.99 10.41 -4.61
N ALA A 237 10.82 9.10 -4.76
CA ALA A 237 10.69 8.11 -3.70
C ALA A 237 11.28 6.77 -4.15
N GLY A 238 11.81 5.98 -3.21
CA GLY A 238 12.54 4.75 -3.49
C GLY A 238 13.04 4.08 -2.21
N GLY A 239 13.85 3.03 -2.36
CA GLY A 239 14.33 2.22 -1.23
C GLY A 239 13.30 1.19 -0.75
N GLY A 240 12.46 0.72 -1.68
CA GLY A 240 11.41 -0.28 -1.47
C GLY A 240 10.14 0.10 -2.21
N HIS A 241 9.44 -0.91 -2.75
CA HIS A 241 8.26 -0.74 -3.59
C HIS A 241 7.15 0.05 -2.88
N TRP A 242 7.04 -0.10 -1.55
CA TRP A 242 6.15 0.70 -0.70
C TRP A 242 6.28 2.21 -0.90
N TYR A 243 7.51 2.73 -1.02
CA TYR A 243 7.76 4.16 -1.13
C TYR A 243 7.48 4.66 -2.55
N SER A 244 7.95 3.92 -3.56
CA SER A 244 7.84 4.34 -4.96
C SER A 244 6.43 4.19 -5.53
N LYS A 245 5.66 3.17 -5.11
CA LYS A 245 4.33 2.87 -5.68
C LYS A 245 3.35 4.05 -5.65
N THR A 246 3.41 4.86 -4.60
CA THR A 246 2.48 5.99 -4.43
C THR A 246 2.74 7.13 -5.42
N LEU A 247 3.94 7.23 -6.01
CA LEU A 247 4.24 8.23 -7.03
C LEU A 247 3.40 8.07 -8.30
N PHE A 248 3.01 6.83 -8.63
CA PHE A 248 2.25 6.52 -9.85
C PHE A 248 0.80 7.03 -9.82
N MET A 249 0.31 7.51 -8.67
CA MET A 249 -0.95 8.25 -8.58
C MET A 249 -0.92 9.56 -9.39
N LEU A 250 0.26 10.18 -9.47
CA LEU A 250 0.41 11.52 -10.02
C LEU A 250 0.35 11.51 -11.55
N LYS A 251 -0.40 12.48 -12.08
CA LYS A 251 -0.61 12.67 -13.51
C LYS A 251 -0.24 14.09 -13.91
N PRO A 252 0.18 14.32 -15.16
CA PRO A 252 0.43 15.67 -15.66
C PRO A 252 -0.76 16.62 -15.39
N GLY A 253 -0.46 17.78 -14.80
CA GLY A 253 -1.44 18.78 -14.37
C GLY A 253 -1.84 18.71 -12.89
N ASP A 254 -1.53 17.62 -12.18
CA ASP A 254 -1.79 17.53 -10.74
C ASP A 254 -0.94 18.52 -9.96
N ARG A 255 -1.51 19.13 -8.91
CA ARG A 255 -0.77 20.00 -7.99
C ARG A 255 -0.38 19.22 -6.73
N VAL A 256 0.90 19.29 -6.35
CA VAL A 256 1.48 18.54 -5.24
C VAL A 256 2.23 19.45 -4.27
N TRP A 257 1.91 19.37 -2.98
CA TRP A 257 2.60 20.09 -1.90
C TRP A 257 3.62 19.18 -1.25
N VAL A 258 4.84 19.67 -1.11
CA VAL A 258 6.00 18.87 -0.73
C VAL A 258 6.43 19.22 0.69
N ASN A 259 6.50 18.20 1.53
CA ASN A 259 6.93 18.27 2.92
C ASN A 259 8.15 17.38 3.12
N ILE A 260 9.19 17.90 3.76
CA ILE A 260 10.33 17.10 4.20
C ILE A 260 10.05 16.66 5.65
N PRO A 261 10.00 15.34 5.95
CA PRO A 261 9.74 14.85 7.31
C PRO A 261 10.69 15.48 8.34
N LYS A 262 10.14 15.87 9.50
CA LYS A 262 10.84 16.58 10.60
C LYS A 262 11.35 17.99 10.27
N THR A 263 11.27 18.43 9.01
CA THR A 263 11.66 19.77 8.57
C THR A 263 10.45 20.67 8.35
N GLY A 264 9.51 20.28 7.47
CA GLY A 264 8.30 21.04 7.15
C GLY A 264 8.02 21.13 5.64
N TYR A 265 7.01 21.94 5.29
CA TYR A 265 6.63 22.17 3.89
C TYR A 265 7.63 23.09 3.18
N VAL A 266 8.15 22.62 2.05
CA VAL A 266 9.25 23.26 1.30
C VAL A 266 8.85 23.72 -0.09
N GLY A 267 7.69 23.30 -0.60
CA GLY A 267 7.21 23.80 -1.88
C GLY A 267 5.87 23.24 -2.32
N VAL A 268 5.43 23.74 -3.47
CA VAL A 268 4.30 23.24 -4.24
C VAL A 268 4.64 23.28 -5.72
N ALA A 269 4.30 22.23 -6.43
CA ALA A 269 4.62 22.06 -7.84
C ALA A 269 3.42 21.54 -8.64
N GLU A 270 3.50 21.73 -9.95
CA GLU A 270 2.63 21.07 -10.93
C GLU A 270 3.38 19.90 -11.55
N VAL A 271 2.75 18.73 -11.56
CA VAL A 271 3.29 17.52 -12.19
C VAL A 271 3.30 17.71 -13.71
N THR A 272 4.43 17.40 -14.34
CA THR A 272 4.60 17.56 -15.79
C THR A 272 4.64 16.22 -16.52
N HIS A 273 5.14 15.16 -15.88
CA HIS A 273 5.24 13.81 -16.44
C HIS A 273 4.94 12.76 -15.36
N HIS A 274 4.57 11.56 -15.81
CA HIS A 274 4.37 10.41 -14.93
C HIS A 274 5.67 9.96 -14.25
N ALA A 275 5.53 9.17 -13.19
CA ALA A 275 6.65 8.55 -12.52
C ALA A 275 7.44 7.64 -13.48
N VAL A 276 8.77 7.78 -13.46
CA VAL A 276 9.70 6.93 -14.21
C VAL A 276 10.88 6.52 -13.32
N VAL A 277 11.49 5.38 -13.61
CA VAL A 277 12.62 4.85 -12.82
C VAL A 277 13.87 5.73 -12.99
N ALA A 278 14.76 5.72 -11.99
CA ALA A 278 16.01 6.49 -11.99
C ALA A 278 16.84 6.30 -13.28
N ASP A 279 16.90 5.08 -13.82
CA ASP A 279 17.62 4.73 -15.04
C ASP A 279 17.12 5.48 -16.28
N GLU A 280 15.84 5.88 -16.28
CA GLU A 280 15.23 6.67 -17.36
C GLU A 280 15.31 8.17 -17.08
N TYR A 281 15.11 8.59 -15.82
CA TYR A 281 15.08 10.00 -15.46
C TYR A 281 16.47 10.66 -15.46
N ILE A 282 17.44 9.99 -14.84
CA ILE A 282 18.78 10.54 -14.60
C ILE A 282 19.63 10.33 -15.85
N ASN A 283 20.18 11.41 -16.39
CA ASN A 283 21.11 11.38 -17.51
C ASN A 283 22.49 11.93 -17.12
N GLU A 284 23.51 11.64 -17.94
CA GLU A 284 24.91 12.02 -17.69
C GLU A 284 25.15 13.54 -17.57
N GLY A 285 24.20 14.37 -18.05
CA GLY A 285 24.27 15.83 -17.95
C GLY A 285 23.80 16.39 -16.60
N MET A 286 23.19 15.58 -15.73
CA MET A 286 22.69 16.02 -14.43
C MET A 286 23.82 16.04 -13.39
N ASN A 287 24.14 17.24 -12.90
CA ASN A 287 25.00 17.39 -11.74
C ASN A 287 24.17 17.22 -10.45
N LEU A 288 24.24 16.04 -9.84
CA LEU A 288 23.49 15.67 -8.64
C LEU A 288 24.40 15.65 -7.41
N LYS A 289 23.93 16.23 -6.31
CA LYS A 289 24.58 16.20 -4.99
C LYS A 289 24.20 14.95 -4.19
N GLY A 290 23.00 14.43 -4.44
CA GLY A 290 22.46 13.23 -3.82
C GLY A 290 22.94 11.94 -4.47
N SER A 291 22.62 10.83 -3.81
CA SER A 291 22.80 9.48 -4.35
C SER A 291 21.44 8.81 -4.51
N TYR A 292 21.22 8.20 -5.67
CA TYR A 292 19.93 7.62 -6.06
C TYR A 292 20.11 6.18 -6.53
N ASN A 293 19.17 5.32 -6.15
CA ASN A 293 19.22 3.90 -6.45
C ASN A 293 18.72 3.63 -7.87
N PHE A 294 19.58 3.05 -8.71
CA PHE A 294 19.24 2.63 -10.06
C PHE A 294 18.73 1.18 -10.06
N ALA A 295 17.64 0.90 -10.79
CA ALA A 295 17.08 -0.44 -10.93
C ALA A 295 18.09 -1.44 -11.50
N LYS A 296 18.98 -1.02 -12.41
CA LYS A 296 20.05 -1.89 -12.92
C LYS A 296 21.04 -2.38 -11.83
N VAL A 297 21.07 -1.71 -10.67
CA VAL A 297 21.98 -2.03 -9.56
C VAL A 297 21.25 -2.76 -8.45
N VAL A 298 20.05 -2.30 -8.07
CA VAL A 298 19.33 -2.80 -6.89
C VAL A 298 18.06 -3.58 -7.22
N GLY A 299 17.64 -3.65 -8.48
CA GLY A 299 16.34 -4.19 -8.89
C GLY A 299 15.24 -3.12 -8.89
N GLU A 300 14.12 -3.39 -9.57
CA GLU A 300 13.02 -2.42 -9.75
C GLU A 300 12.30 -2.07 -8.44
N ASP A 301 12.19 -3.03 -7.51
CA ASP A 301 11.47 -2.85 -6.25
C ASP A 301 12.23 -1.90 -5.29
N ASP A 302 13.56 -1.92 -5.32
CA ASP A 302 14.41 -1.10 -4.45
C ASP A 302 14.91 0.20 -5.12
N ALA A 303 14.57 0.39 -6.39
CA ALA A 303 14.98 1.55 -7.18
C ALA A 303 14.31 2.85 -6.72
N GLU A 304 14.92 3.97 -7.10
CA GLU A 304 14.32 5.29 -6.98
C GLU A 304 13.46 5.59 -8.21
N TYR A 305 12.28 6.16 -7.99
CA TYR A 305 11.38 6.63 -9.03
C TYR A 305 11.20 8.15 -8.90
N PHE A 306 11.11 8.81 -10.05
CA PHE A 306 11.08 10.26 -10.20
C PHE A 306 9.81 10.69 -10.89
N VAL A 307 9.18 11.74 -10.37
CA VAL A 307 8.08 12.45 -11.03
C VAL A 307 8.59 13.83 -11.41
N ALA A 308 8.57 14.15 -12.70
CA ALA A 308 8.99 15.45 -13.20
C ALA A 308 7.98 16.53 -12.80
N VAL A 309 8.44 17.62 -12.20
CA VAL A 309 7.56 18.69 -11.73
C VAL A 309 8.07 20.08 -12.13
N ARG A 310 7.14 21.02 -12.26
CA ARG A 310 7.43 22.45 -12.38
C ARG A 310 7.07 23.14 -11.07
N TRP A 311 8.06 23.66 -10.36
CA TRP A 311 7.86 24.37 -9.09
C TRP A 311 7.01 25.64 -9.32
N ILE A 312 5.87 25.70 -8.62
CA ILE A 312 5.04 26.92 -8.53
C ILE A 312 5.64 27.81 -7.43
N LYS A 313 6.01 27.20 -6.31
CA LYS A 313 6.77 27.82 -5.23
C LYS A 313 7.68 26.77 -4.62
N SER A 314 8.88 27.19 -4.27
CA SER A 314 9.81 26.42 -3.46
C SER A 314 10.63 27.34 -2.57
N VAL A 315 11.15 26.78 -1.47
CA VAL A 315 12.03 27.43 -0.51
C VAL A 315 13.14 26.48 -0.09
N ALA A 316 14.20 27.02 0.52
CA ALA A 316 15.25 26.20 1.13
C ALA A 316 14.69 25.45 2.36
N GLU A 317 15.36 24.37 2.79
CA GLU A 317 14.97 23.60 3.98
C GLU A 317 14.90 24.46 5.24
N THR A 318 15.78 25.47 5.36
CA THR A 318 15.82 26.42 6.48
C THR A 318 14.62 27.36 6.53
N ASP A 319 13.92 27.51 5.41
CA ASP A 319 12.75 28.39 5.26
C ASP A 319 11.44 27.59 5.20
N ALA A 320 11.49 26.29 5.52
CA ALA A 320 10.34 25.41 5.51
C ALA A 320 9.26 25.89 6.49
N VAL A 321 7.99 25.73 6.09
CA VAL A 321 6.85 26.05 6.95
C VAL A 321 6.51 24.82 7.79
N ASN A 322 6.73 24.92 9.10
CA ASN A 322 6.45 23.86 10.05
C ASN A 322 5.68 24.43 11.25
N GLU A 323 4.36 24.34 11.18
CA GLU A 323 3.44 24.84 12.19
C GLU A 323 2.63 23.66 12.77
N VAL A 324 2.25 23.79 14.04
CA VAL A 324 1.35 22.82 14.67
C VAL A 324 0.02 22.79 13.91
N GLY A 325 -0.46 21.58 13.62
CA GLY A 325 -1.73 21.39 12.92
C GLY A 325 -1.59 21.23 11.41
N LEU A 326 -0.40 21.36 10.82
CA LEU A 326 -0.18 21.00 9.43
C LEU A 326 -0.28 19.48 9.22
N PHE A 327 -0.81 19.09 8.07
CA PHE A 327 -0.99 17.70 7.65
C PHE A 327 0.36 17.05 7.37
N GLY A 328 0.46 15.75 7.65
CA GLY A 328 1.59 14.91 7.29
C GLY A 328 1.11 13.49 7.07
N ASN A 329 1.81 12.75 6.21
CA ASN A 329 1.51 11.35 5.92
C ASN A 329 2.84 10.58 5.75
N GLN A 330 2.82 9.30 6.11
CA GLN A 330 3.96 8.40 5.97
C GLN A 330 4.19 7.97 4.52
N ASN A 331 3.14 7.95 3.69
CA ASN A 331 3.23 7.68 2.26
C ASN A 331 4.00 8.79 1.53
N SER A 332 4.78 8.40 0.51
CA SER A 332 5.55 9.34 -0.30
C SER A 332 4.68 10.29 -1.11
N VAL A 333 3.51 9.83 -1.56
CA VAL A 333 2.43 10.66 -2.09
C VAL A 333 1.11 10.24 -1.45
N ALA A 334 0.22 11.20 -1.21
CA ALA A 334 -1.13 10.94 -0.73
C ALA A 334 -2.15 11.87 -1.38
N ARG A 335 -3.41 11.39 -1.44
CA ARG A 335 -4.59 12.14 -1.86
C ARG A 335 -5.52 12.43 -0.66
N PRO A 336 -5.08 13.29 0.28
CA PRO A 336 -5.73 13.41 1.59
C PRO A 336 -7.11 14.08 1.52
N ARG A 337 -8.05 13.57 2.31
CA ARG A 337 -9.42 14.10 2.45
C ARG A 337 -9.75 14.69 3.81
N ALA A 338 -8.83 14.60 4.78
CA ALA A 338 -9.03 15.19 6.09
C ALA A 338 -9.18 16.72 6.02
N SER A 339 -10.05 17.29 6.86
CA SER A 339 -10.16 18.75 7.05
C SER A 339 -8.82 19.43 7.40
N LYS A 340 -7.91 18.68 8.06
CA LYS A 340 -6.54 19.12 8.35
C LYS A 340 -5.75 19.43 7.08
N TRP A 341 -6.01 18.72 5.98
CA TRP A 341 -5.41 18.99 4.67
C TRP A 341 -5.88 20.32 4.09
N ASP A 342 -7.19 20.59 4.12
CA ASP A 342 -7.73 21.87 3.66
C ASP A 342 -7.14 23.06 4.42
N TYR A 343 -7.04 22.92 5.74
CA TYR A 343 -6.36 23.89 6.59
C TYR A 343 -4.90 24.10 6.15
N THR A 344 -4.17 23.01 5.90
CA THR A 344 -2.76 23.05 5.49
C THR A 344 -2.58 23.77 4.17
N VAL A 345 -3.33 23.38 3.13
CA VAL A 345 -3.27 24.01 1.80
C VAL A 345 -3.63 25.50 1.89
N LYS A 346 -4.70 25.85 2.61
CA LYS A 346 -5.08 27.26 2.82
C LYS A 346 -3.96 28.04 3.50
N ARG A 347 -3.40 27.51 4.59
CA ARG A 347 -2.35 28.15 5.35
C ARG A 347 -1.08 28.38 4.52
N LEU A 348 -0.67 27.38 3.74
CA LEU A 348 0.51 27.50 2.89
C LEU A 348 0.30 28.50 1.75
N LYS A 349 -0.90 28.56 1.15
CA LYS A 349 -1.26 29.60 0.16
C LYS A 349 -1.16 31.01 0.76
N GLU A 350 -1.60 31.20 2.00
CA GLU A 350 -1.45 32.48 2.71
C GLU A 350 0.02 32.86 2.95
N VAL A 351 0.82 31.92 3.47
CA VAL A 351 2.24 32.16 3.79
C VAL A 351 3.06 32.45 2.53
N TRP A 352 2.80 31.71 1.45
CA TRP A 352 3.54 31.84 0.19
C TRP A 352 2.93 32.80 -0.83
N LYS A 353 1.76 33.38 -0.53
CA LYS A 353 1.02 34.34 -1.36
C LYS A 353 0.69 33.80 -2.76
N LEU A 354 0.10 32.60 -2.78
CA LEU A 354 -0.28 31.86 -3.99
C LEU A 354 -1.75 32.02 -4.37
#